data_AF-A0A090RVI3-F1
#
_entry.id   AF-A0A090RVI3-F1
#
_cell.length_a   1.000
_cell.length_b   1.000
_cell.length_c   1.000
_cell.angle_alpha   90.00
_cell.angle_beta   90.00
_cell.angle_gamma   90.00
#
_symmetry.space_group_name_H-M   'P 1'
#
loop_
_entity.id
_entity.type
_entity.pdbx_description
1 polymer ?
#
loop_
_entity_poly.entity_id
_entity_poly.type
_entity_poly.pdbx_seq_one_letter_code
_entity_poly.pdbx_strand_id
1 'polypeptide(L)'
;MLVRVHLPLIKRGVLIAGLLVFIESMKELNAALLLRPFNFETLATYVFNFASDEHLELAAMPAVLLVLVGLLPLIIVNRSLEQNH
;
A
#
# COMPACT_ATOMS: atom_id res chain seq x y z
N MET A 1 -22.15 22.23 11.98
CA MET A 1 -20.85 22.85 12.26
C MET A 1 -19.66 21.95 11.91
N LEU A 2 -19.69 20.66 12.31
CA LEU A 2 -18.62 19.67 12.08
C LEU A 2 -18.21 19.49 10.59
N VAL A 3 -19.17 19.16 9.73
CA VAL A 3 -18.89 18.81 8.32
C VAL A 3 -18.43 20.01 7.47
N ARG A 4 -18.85 21.23 7.83
CA ARG A 4 -18.57 22.44 7.03
C ARG A 4 -17.26 23.15 7.40
N VAL A 5 -16.79 22.96 8.64
CA VAL A 5 -15.61 23.67 9.16
C VAL A 5 -14.48 22.69 9.47
N HIS A 6 -14.76 21.58 10.17
CA HIS A 6 -13.71 20.62 10.54
C HIS A 6 -13.32 19.75 9.35
N LEU A 7 -14.27 19.29 8.54
CA LEU A 7 -13.99 18.42 7.39
C LEU A 7 -13.00 19.03 6.37
N PRO A 8 -13.15 20.28 5.90
CA PRO A 8 -12.17 20.89 5.00
C PRO A 8 -10.82 21.14 5.67
N LEU A 9 -10.80 21.40 6.99
CA LEU A 9 -9.58 21.62 7.76
C LEU A 9 -8.75 20.34 7.89
N ILE A 10 -9.39 19.19 8.11
CA ILE A 10 -8.72 17.89 8.24
C ILE A 10 -8.56 17.15 6.91
N LYS A 11 -9.16 17.63 5.81
CA LYS A 11 -9.21 16.93 4.52
C LYS A 11 -7.83 16.45 4.04
N ARG A 12 -6.79 17.26 4.24
CA ARG A 12 -5.40 16.88 3.90
C ARG A 12 -4.87 15.77 4.79
N GLY A 13 -5.06 15.88 6.11
CA GLY A 13 -4.65 14.85 7.07
C GLY A 13 -5.37 13.51 6.85
N VAL A 14 -6.67 13.56 6.55
CA VAL A 14 -7.46 12.36 6.21
C VAL A 14 -6.97 11.73 4.91
N LEU A 15 -6.61 12.54 3.90
CA LEU A 15 -6.06 12.02 2.65
C LEU A 15 -4.71 11.32 2.88
N ILE A 16 -3.82 11.92 3.68
CA ILE A 16 -2.53 11.31 4.04
C ILE A 16 -2.75 10.02 4.84
N ALA A 17 -3.60 10.04 5.86
CA ALA A 17 -3.93 8.86 6.64
C ALA A 17 -4.52 7.74 5.77
N GLY A 18 -5.42 8.07 4.84
CA GLY A 18 -5.99 7.12 3.89
C GLY A 18 -4.94 6.51 2.96
N LEU A 19 -4.00 7.31 2.44
CA LEU A 19 -2.90 6.81 1.62
C LEU A 19 -1.96 5.90 2.42
N LEU A 20 -1.65 6.24 3.68
CA LEU A 20 -0.82 5.40 4.54
C LEU A 20 -1.49 4.06 4.87
N VAL A 21 -2.78 4.08 5.24
CA VAL A 21 -3.55 2.85 5.48
C VAL A 21 -3.62 1.99 4.22
N PHE A 22 -3.77 2.60 3.04
CA PHE A 22 -3.74 1.88 1.77
C PHE A 22 -2.39 1.20 1.52
N ILE A 23 -1.28 1.90 1.74
CA ILE A 23 0.07 1.34 1.61
C ILE A 23 0.26 0.14 2.54
N GLU A 24 -0.14 0.29 3.80
CA GLU A 24 0.02 -0.77 4.81
C GLU A 24 -0.85 -1.99 4.45
N SER A 25 -2.11 -1.76 4.08
CA SER A 25 -3.04 -2.82 3.68
C SER A 25 -2.56 -3.59 2.44
N MET A 26 -1.88 -2.92 1.50
CA MET A 26 -1.34 -3.57 0.30
C MET A 26 -0.22 -4.57 0.62
N LYS A 27 0.56 -4.29 1.67
CA LYS A 27 1.71 -5.11 2.09
C LYS A 27 1.37 -6.11 3.19
N GLU A 28 0.16 -6.04 3.73
CA GLU A 28 -0.29 -6.89 4.83
C GLU A 28 -0.46 -8.35 4.37
N LEU A 29 0.60 -9.12 4.56
CA LEU A 29 0.70 -10.50 4.08
C LEU A 29 -0.15 -11.48 4.92
N ASN A 30 -0.13 -11.33 6.24
CA ASN A 30 -0.74 -12.31 7.15
C ASN A 30 -2.26 -12.37 6.97
N ALA A 31 -2.92 -11.21 6.96
CA ALA A 31 -4.35 -11.12 6.71
C ALA A 31 -4.72 -11.60 5.30
N ALA A 32 -3.89 -11.27 4.30
CA ALA A 32 -4.10 -11.70 2.92
C ALA A 32 -4.05 -13.22 2.78
N LEU A 33 -3.10 -13.89 3.45
CA LEU A 33 -3.00 -15.36 3.44
C LEU A 33 -4.17 -16.03 4.17
N LEU A 34 -4.62 -15.47 5.29
CA LEU A 34 -5.75 -16.02 6.07
C LEU A 34 -7.10 -15.88 5.37
N LEU A 35 -7.31 -14.78 4.62
CA LEU A 35 -8.57 -14.46 3.95
C LEU A 35 -8.53 -14.80 2.45
N ARG A 36 -7.45 -15.41 1.95
CA ARG A 36 -7.23 -15.68 0.53
C ARG A 36 -8.32 -16.62 -0.01
N PRO A 37 -9.14 -16.19 -0.99
CA PRO A 37 -10.03 -17.09 -1.70
C PRO A 37 -9.24 -17.99 -2.66
N PHE A 38 -9.83 -19.13 -3.03
CA PHE A 38 -9.21 -20.06 -3.98
C PHE A 38 -8.90 -19.38 -5.32
N ASN A 39 -7.71 -19.64 -5.87
CA ASN A 39 -7.18 -19.08 -7.13
C ASN A 39 -7.00 -17.55 -7.20
N PHE A 40 -6.98 -16.84 -6.07
CA PHE A 40 -6.65 -15.42 -6.07
C PHE A 40 -5.31 -15.16 -5.38
N GLU A 41 -4.39 -14.48 -6.08
CA GLU A 41 -3.10 -14.07 -5.54
C GLU A 41 -2.94 -12.56 -5.69
N THR A 42 -2.51 -11.91 -4.61
CA THR A 42 -2.05 -10.52 -4.65
C THR A 42 -0.56 -10.50 -4.97
N LEU A 43 -0.03 -9.34 -5.41
CA LEU A 43 1.40 -9.15 -5.62
C LEU A 43 2.23 -9.57 -4.39
N ALA A 44 1.74 -9.27 -3.19
CA ALA A 44 2.42 -9.63 -1.94
C ALA A 44 2.48 -11.15 -1.74
N THR A 45 1.37 -11.86 -1.97
CA THR A 45 1.34 -13.32 -1.87
C THR A 45 2.13 -14.01 -2.98
N TYR A 46 2.18 -13.42 -4.17
CA TYR A 46 2.95 -13.96 -5.30
C TYR A 46 4.45 -13.89 -4.99
N VAL A 47 4.95 -12.72 -4.55
CA VAL A 47 6.34 -12.57 -4.12
C VAL A 47 6.68 -13.54 -2.99
N PHE A 48 5.79 -13.67 -2.01
CA PHE A 48 5.97 -14.59 -0.90
C PHE A 48 6.08 -16.05 -1.36
N ASN A 49 5.14 -16.52 -2.20
CA ASN A 49 5.13 -17.88 -2.71
C ASN A 49 6.40 -18.22 -3.50
N PHE A 50 6.77 -17.38 -4.49
CA PHE A 50 7.98 -17.63 -5.29
C PHE A 50 9.28 -17.48 -4.50
N ALA A 51 9.31 -16.61 -3.49
CA ALA A 51 10.46 -16.51 -2.59
C ALA A 51 10.56 -17.72 -1.66
N SER A 52 9.43 -18.24 -1.16
CA SER A 52 9.36 -19.45 -0.35
C SER A 52 9.73 -20.71 -1.14
N ASP A 53 9.41 -20.75 -2.44
CA ASP A 53 9.78 -21.83 -3.36
C ASP A 53 11.23 -21.70 -3.89
N GLU A 54 12.05 -20.80 -3.32
CA GLU A 54 13.43 -20.50 -3.72
C GLU A 54 13.59 -20.00 -5.19
N HIS A 55 12.48 -19.70 -5.87
CA HIS A 55 12.44 -19.22 -7.24
C HIS A 55 12.56 -17.69 -7.31
N LEU A 56 13.72 -17.17 -6.88
CA LEU A 56 13.97 -15.73 -6.78
C LEU A 56 13.86 -14.99 -8.13
N GLU A 57 14.22 -15.64 -9.24
CA GLU A 57 14.11 -15.05 -10.58
C GLU A 57 12.67 -14.68 -10.93
N LEU A 58 11.72 -15.55 -10.58
CA LEU A 58 10.29 -15.33 -10.80
C LEU A 58 9.69 -14.37 -9.77
N ALA A 59 10.23 -14.34 -8.55
CA ALA A 59 9.82 -13.40 -7.50
C ALA A 59 10.28 -11.96 -7.77
N ALA A 60 11.36 -11.76 -8.53
CA ALA A 60 11.97 -10.44 -8.74
C ALA A 60 11.03 -9.44 -9.43
N MET A 61 10.40 -9.85 -10.54
CA MET A 61 9.46 -9.01 -11.29
C MET A 61 8.26 -8.52 -10.44
N PRO A 62 7.49 -9.41 -9.77
CA PRO A 62 6.37 -9.01 -8.93
C PRO A 62 6.83 -8.21 -7.69
N ALA A 63 8.04 -8.46 -7.17
CA ALA A 63 8.60 -7.67 -6.07
C ALA A 63 8.88 -6.22 -6.50
N VAL A 64 9.48 -6.03 -7.68
CA VAL A 64 9.72 -4.68 -8.24
C VAL A 64 8.40 -3.96 -8.49
N LEU A 65 7.40 -4.64 -9.07
CA LEU A 65 6.07 -4.06 -9.28
C LEU A 65 5.40 -3.65 -7.96
N LEU A 66 5.47 -4.50 -6.93
CA LEU A 66 4.94 -4.19 -5.60
C LEU A 66 5.60 -2.94 -5.01
N VAL A 67 6.92 -2.81 -5.14
CA VAL A 67 7.66 -1.63 -4.70
C VAL A 67 7.25 -0.39 -5.49
N LEU A 68 7.16 -0.47 -6.83
CA LEU A 68 6.77 0.66 -7.68
C LEU A 68 5.36 1.16 -7.34
N VAL A 69 4.40 0.25 -7.15
CA VAL A 69 3.02 0.59 -6.78
C VAL A 69 2.97 1.18 -5.37
N GLY A 70 3.75 0.65 -4.43
CA GLY A 70 3.82 1.16 -3.04
C GLY A 70 4.52 2.52 -2.92
N LEU A 71 5.49 2.80 -3.79
CA LEU A 71 6.21 4.08 -3.81
C LEU A 71 5.35 5.23 -4.32
N LEU A 72 4.42 4.97 -5.22
CA LEU A 72 3.57 6.00 -5.84
C LEU A 72 2.79 6.83 -4.80
N PRO A 73 1.99 6.24 -3.89
CA PRO A 73 1.31 6.99 -2.82
C PRO A 73 2.31 7.59 -1.80
N LEU A 74 3.45 6.95 -1.55
CA LEU A 74 4.48 7.48 -0.65
C LEU A 74 5.05 8.81 -1.17
N ILE A 75 5.35 8.91 -2.46
CA ILE A 75 5.84 10.14 -3.10
C ILE A 75 4.78 11.25 -3.03
N ILE A 76 3.51 10.90 -3.23
CA ILE A 76 2.38 11.84 -3.13
C ILE A 76 2.27 12.39 -1.70
N VAL A 77 2.35 11.51 -0.69
CA VAL A 77 2.33 11.91 0.72
C VAL A 77 3.52 12.82 1.05
N ASN A 78 4.73 12.42 0.66
CA ASN A 78 5.94 13.19 0.97
C ASN A 78 5.87 14.61 0.38
N ARG A 79 5.49 14.76 -0.90
CA ARG A 79 5.28 16.08 -1.52
C ARG A 79 4.19 16.90 -0.84
N SER A 80 3.11 16.26 -0.39
CA SER A 80 2.04 16.97 0.34
C SER A 80 2.47 17.43 1.74
N LEU A 81 3.47 16.79 2.35
CA LEU A 81 4.04 17.18 3.63
C LEU A 81 5.04 18.33 3.47
N GLU A 82 5.89 18.30 2.43
CA GLU A 82 6.89 19.33 2.15
C GLU A 82 6.28 20.71 1.84
N GLN A 83 5.07 20.77 1.25
CA GLN A 83 4.37 22.03 0.96
C GLN A 83 3.86 22.81 2.19
N ASN A 84 4.12 22.35 3.42
CA ASN A 84 3.72 23.03 4.67
C ASN A 84 4.88 23.69 5.44
N HIS A 85 6.06 23.85 4.83
CA HIS A 85 7.03 24.86 5.26
C HIS A 85 6.89 26.13 4.42
#